data_AF-A0A835XS36-F1
#
_entry.id   AF-A0A835XS36-F1
#
_cell.length_a   1.000
_cell.length_b   1.000
_cell.length_c   1.000
_cell.angle_alpha   90.00
_cell.angle_beta   90.00
_cell.angle_gamma   90.00
#
_symmetry.space_group_name_H-M   'P 1'
#
loop_
_entity.id
_entity.type
_entity.pdbx_description
1 polymer ?
#
loop_
_entity_poly.entity_id
_entity_poly.type
_entity_poly.pdbx_seq_one_letter_code
_entity_poly.pdbx_strand_id
1 'polypeptide(L)'
;MLEPIPQDLKLEVKPEDGSSEPEYDEASKVVRIPLSALEGPENKRRTKLVLFTCNKCGGRTARMVNPIAWANGVVFGQCSHCKVWHVLSAPNKKIFEEVRYKDEAGMQPEEADILGAHPGGRGGAGAGTDAAAGTPDATQGGDKQA
;
A
#
# COMPACT_ATOMS: atom_id res chain seq x y z
N MET A 1 -29.71 13.70 18.90
CA MET A 1 -29.86 14.76 17.88
C MET A 1 -28.65 15.68 18.10
N LEU A 2 -27.65 15.60 17.23
CA LEU A 2 -26.42 16.40 17.37
C LEU A 2 -26.74 17.83 16.90
N GLU A 3 -26.48 18.82 17.74
CA GLU A 3 -26.69 20.23 17.39
C GLU A 3 -25.73 20.64 16.27
N PRO A 4 -26.18 21.47 15.31
CA PRO A 4 -25.36 21.87 14.17
C PRO A 4 -24.18 22.73 14.64
N ILE A 5 -22.98 22.42 14.11
CA ILE A 5 -21.76 23.20 14.38
C ILE A 5 -21.96 24.62 13.85
N PRO A 6 -21.71 25.68 14.64
CA PRO A 6 -21.87 27.06 14.21
C PRO A 6 -20.91 27.39 13.06
N GLN A 7 -21.41 28.12 12.05
CA GLN A 7 -20.72 28.36 10.77
C GLN A 7 -19.53 29.33 10.88
N ASP A 8 -19.37 30.00 12.01
CA ASP A 8 -18.34 31.01 12.29
C ASP A 8 -17.43 30.65 13.47
N LEU A 9 -17.29 29.34 13.74
CA LEU A 9 -16.42 28.81 14.79
C LEU A 9 -14.94 29.15 14.50
N LYS A 10 -14.30 29.84 15.44
CA LYS A 10 -12.87 30.17 15.39
C LYS A 10 -12.09 29.20 16.28
N LEU A 11 -10.91 28.78 15.82
CA LEU A 11 -9.98 27.99 16.63
C LEU A 11 -8.79 28.84 17.04
N GLU A 12 -8.51 28.86 18.34
CA GLU A 12 -7.35 29.52 18.92
C GLU A 12 -6.53 28.52 19.74
N VAL A 13 -5.23 28.79 19.88
CA VAL A 13 -4.34 27.98 20.72
C VAL A 13 -4.41 28.52 22.14
N LYS A 14 -4.78 27.66 23.10
CA LYS A 14 -4.77 28.01 24.52
C LYS A 14 -3.32 28.06 25.03
N PRO A 15 -2.93 29.08 25.83
CA PRO A 15 -1.65 29.05 26.54
C PRO A 15 -1.59 27.84 27.50
N GLU A 16 -0.38 27.32 27.73
CA GLU A 16 -0.18 26.03 28.41
C GLU A 16 -0.40 26.13 29.93
N ASP A 17 -1.66 26.05 30.37
CA ASP A 17 -2.04 25.99 31.79
C ASP A 17 -2.07 24.55 32.36
N GLY A 18 -1.51 23.57 31.64
CA GLY A 18 -1.46 22.16 32.06
C GLY A 18 -2.79 21.40 31.97
N SER A 19 -3.88 22.04 31.56
CA SER A 19 -5.13 21.35 31.17
C SER A 19 -5.10 20.94 29.70
N SER A 20 -5.47 19.70 29.42
CA SER A 20 -5.62 19.16 28.06
C SER A 20 -7.04 19.28 27.50
N GLU A 21 -7.96 19.93 28.23
CA GLU A 21 -9.35 20.07 27.80
C GLU A 21 -9.56 21.32 26.92
N PRO A 22 -10.28 21.21 25.80
CA PRO A 22 -10.62 22.35 24.97
C PRO A 22 -11.68 23.22 25.66
N GLU A 23 -11.52 24.53 25.58
CA GLU A 23 -12.43 25.51 26.16
C GLU A 23 -13.28 26.14 25.06
N TYR A 24 -14.60 26.20 25.23
CA TYR A 24 -15.51 26.84 24.29
C TYR A 24 -16.09 28.11 24.89
N ASP A 25 -15.96 29.21 24.15
CA ASP A 25 -16.48 30.52 24.47
C ASP A 25 -17.64 30.84 23.54
N GLU A 26 -18.87 30.78 24.06
CA GLU A 26 -20.11 30.92 23.27
C GLU A 26 -20.30 32.33 22.71
N ALA A 27 -19.86 33.36 23.44
CA ALA A 27 -20.02 34.76 23.06
C ALA A 27 -19.12 35.13 21.86
N SER A 28 -17.90 34.60 21.83
CA SER A 28 -16.95 34.80 20.74
C SER A 28 -16.96 33.69 19.69
N LYS A 29 -17.67 32.58 19.98
CA LYS A 29 -17.68 31.33 19.20
C LYS A 29 -16.27 30.81 18.92
N VAL A 30 -15.41 30.90 19.93
CA VAL A 30 -14.02 30.46 19.85
C VAL A 30 -13.86 29.14 20.61
N VAL A 31 -13.24 28.15 19.97
CA VAL A 31 -12.71 26.96 20.64
C VAL A 31 -11.22 27.18 20.88
N ARG A 32 -10.81 27.19 22.14
CA ARG A 32 -9.40 27.28 22.54
C ARG A 32 -8.90 25.87 22.83
N ILE A 33 -8.02 25.36 21.97
CA ILE A 33 -7.45 24.01 22.11
C ILE A 33 -6.00 24.15 22.59
N PRO A 34 -5.61 23.51 23.70
CA PRO A 34 -4.22 23.49 24.13
C PRO A 34 -3.38 22.61 23.19
N LEU A 35 -2.12 22.99 22.96
CA LEU A 35 -1.19 22.24 22.10
C LEU A 35 -1.02 20.79 22.59
N SER A 36 -0.96 20.58 23.90
CA SER A 36 -0.92 19.25 24.53
C SER A 36 -2.06 18.31 24.10
N ALA A 37 -3.27 18.83 23.86
CA ALA A 37 -4.40 18.03 23.36
C ALA A 37 -4.19 17.59 21.91
N LEU A 38 -3.48 18.40 21.11
CA LEU A 38 -3.07 18.03 19.75
C LEU A 38 -1.92 17.01 19.76
N GLU A 39 -1.14 16.93 20.84
CA GLU A 39 -0.04 15.98 20.98
C GLU A 39 -0.43 14.66 21.67
N GLY A 40 -1.72 14.47 21.94
CA GLY A 40 -2.25 13.29 22.60
C GLY A 40 -1.90 11.95 21.91
N PRO A 41 -1.96 10.83 22.64
CA PRO A 41 -1.60 9.50 22.13
C PRO A 41 -2.44 9.06 20.92
N GLU A 42 -3.68 9.55 20.82
CA GLU A 42 -4.59 9.33 19.68
C GLU A 42 -4.11 10.04 18.40
N ASN A 43 -3.31 11.09 18.53
CA ASN A 43 -2.77 11.86 17.41
C ASN A 43 -1.38 11.38 16.93
N LYS A 44 -0.83 10.31 17.54
CA LYS A 44 0.41 9.68 17.06
C LYS A 44 0.14 8.94 15.75
N ARG A 45 0.50 9.56 14.63
CA ARG A 45 0.34 9.01 13.26
C ARG A 45 1.06 7.69 12.98
N ARG A 46 1.96 7.19 13.84
CA ARG A 46 2.74 5.95 13.59
C ARG A 46 2.85 5.10 14.85
N THR A 47 1.78 4.40 15.18
CA THR A 47 1.67 3.57 16.40
C THR A 47 1.60 2.08 16.11
N LYS A 48 1.31 1.66 14.87
CA LYS A 48 1.20 0.25 14.51
C LYS A 48 2.55 -0.29 14.01
N LEU A 49 3.12 -1.28 14.71
CA LEU A 49 4.32 -1.98 14.25
C LEU A 49 3.96 -3.03 13.20
N VAL A 50 4.61 -2.97 12.04
CA VAL A 50 4.45 -3.94 10.95
C VAL A 50 5.80 -4.53 10.60
N LEU A 51 5.88 -5.86 10.55
CA LEU A 51 7.02 -6.61 10.06
C LEU A 51 6.68 -7.17 8.68
N PHE A 52 7.53 -6.93 7.69
CA PHE A 52 7.37 -7.50 6.35
C PHE A 52 8.70 -8.05 5.83
N THR A 53 8.59 -9.02 4.93
CA THR A 53 9.73 -9.63 4.23
C THR A 53 9.78 -9.07 2.81
N CYS A 54 10.95 -8.59 2.39
CA CYS A 54 11.14 -8.09 1.02
C CYS A 54 11.18 -9.24 0.02
N ASN A 55 10.29 -9.22 -0.98
CA ASN A 55 10.28 -10.24 -2.04
C ASN A 55 11.50 -10.20 -2.97
N LYS A 56 12.23 -9.06 -3.02
CA LYS A 56 13.41 -8.92 -3.87
C LYS A 56 14.69 -9.46 -3.23
N CYS A 57 14.92 -9.16 -1.94
CA CYS A 57 16.18 -9.50 -1.26
C CYS A 57 16.01 -10.47 -0.07
N GLY A 58 14.78 -10.88 0.26
CA GLY A 58 14.48 -11.77 1.40
C GLY A 58 14.64 -11.14 2.79
N GLY A 59 15.18 -9.92 2.88
CA GLY A 59 15.40 -9.25 4.16
C GLY A 59 14.09 -8.84 4.86
N ARG A 60 14.06 -8.96 6.19
CA ARG A 60 12.90 -8.59 7.04
C ARG A 60 13.06 -7.16 7.56
N THR A 61 11.99 -6.37 7.47
CA THR A 61 11.99 -4.97 7.91
C THR A 61 10.80 -4.69 8.81
N ALA A 62 11.04 -4.06 9.96
CA ALA A 62 10.01 -3.56 10.85
C ALA A 62 9.81 -2.06 10.68
N ARG A 63 8.57 -1.58 10.61
CA ARG A 63 8.20 -0.16 10.46
C ARG A 63 6.99 0.18 11.31
N MET A 64 7.01 1.35 11.96
CA MET A 64 5.80 1.93 12.55
C MET A 64 5.00 2.65 11.46
N VAL A 65 3.72 2.32 11.36
CA VAL A 65 2.80 2.84 10.33
C VAL A 65 1.55 3.44 10.98
N ASN A 66 0.83 4.25 10.22
CA ASN A 66 -0.45 4.80 10.66
C ASN A 66 -1.51 3.68 10.74
N PRO A 67 -2.11 3.40 11.90
CA PRO A 67 -3.15 2.38 12.03
C PRO A 67 -4.37 2.68 11.14
N ILE A 68 -4.75 3.95 10.98
CA ILE A 68 -5.88 4.36 10.15
C ILE A 68 -5.56 4.11 8.67
N ALA A 69 -4.37 4.50 8.22
CA ALA A 69 -3.95 4.24 6.83
C ALA A 69 -3.79 2.73 6.55
N TRP A 70 -3.42 1.94 7.57
CA TRP A 70 -3.36 0.49 7.43
C TRP A 70 -4.73 -0.13 7.18
N ALA A 71 -5.78 0.36 7.87
CA ALA A 71 -7.13 -0.18 7.79
C ALA A 71 -7.94 0.38 6.60
N ASN A 72 -7.82 1.68 6.33
CA ASN A 72 -8.67 2.40 5.39
C ASN A 72 -7.89 3.09 4.26
N GLY A 73 -6.57 3.00 4.25
CA GLY A 73 -5.70 3.75 3.34
C GLY A 73 -4.82 2.84 2.50
N VAL A 74 -3.72 3.41 2.02
CA VAL A 74 -2.58 2.67 1.46
C VAL A 74 -1.35 2.96 2.30
N VAL A 75 -0.55 1.93 2.55
CA VAL A 75 0.72 2.06 3.27
C VAL A 75 1.84 1.49 2.40
N PHE A 76 2.84 2.33 2.11
CA PHE A 76 4.08 1.93 1.46
C PHE A 76 5.21 1.80 2.47
N GLY A 77 6.05 0.78 2.31
CA GLY A 77 7.19 0.51 3.15
C GLY A 77 8.45 0.35 2.32
N GLN A 78 9.47 1.15 2.63
CA GLN A 78 10.79 0.97 2.03
C GLN A 78 11.56 -0.13 2.78
N CYS A 79 12.07 -1.12 2.03
CA CYS A 79 12.93 -2.17 2.55
C CYS A 79 14.22 -1.57 3.15
N SER A 80 14.61 -2.02 4.34
CA SER A 80 15.84 -1.53 5.00
C SER A 80 17.12 -1.98 4.27
N HIS A 81 17.08 -3.12 3.58
CA HIS A 81 18.23 -3.74 2.92
C HIS A 81 18.43 -3.24 1.49
N CYS A 82 17.45 -3.42 0.59
CA CYS A 82 17.59 -3.08 -0.82
C CYS A 82 16.95 -1.73 -1.21
N LYS A 83 16.38 -1.00 -0.24
CA LYS A 83 15.76 0.33 -0.41
C LYS A 83 14.60 0.41 -1.42
N VAL A 84 14.11 -0.73 -1.90
CA VAL A 84 12.92 -0.83 -2.75
C VAL A 84 11.65 -0.54 -1.94
N TRP A 85 10.71 0.15 -2.56
CA TRP A 85 9.39 0.43 -2.01
C TRP A 85 8.44 -0.74 -2.28
N HIS A 86 7.73 -1.16 -1.23
CA HIS A 86 6.72 -2.21 -1.30
C HIS A 86 5.38 -1.66 -0.83
N VAL A 87 4.30 -2.07 -1.49
CA VAL A 87 2.94 -1.88 -1.00
C VAL A 87 2.73 -2.87 0.15
N LEU A 88 2.43 -2.38 1.35
CA LEU A 88 2.24 -3.22 2.54
C LEU A 88 0.77 -3.53 2.82
N SER A 89 -0.10 -2.52 2.70
CA SER A 89 -1.54 -2.66 2.87
C SER A 89 -2.22 -1.71 1.90
N ALA A 90 -3.23 -2.21 1.18
CA ALA A 90 -4.00 -1.42 0.23
C ALA A 90 -5.44 -1.96 0.07
N PRO A 91 -6.24 -2.01 1.16
CA PRO A 91 -7.58 -2.57 1.16
C PRO A 91 -8.56 -1.80 0.26
N ASN A 92 -8.39 -0.49 0.15
CA ASN A 92 -9.26 0.37 -0.65
C ASN A 92 -8.67 0.57 -2.05
N LYS A 93 -9.23 -0.11 -3.05
CA LYS A 93 -8.79 0.03 -4.46
C LYS A 93 -9.21 1.35 -5.13
N LYS A 94 -10.07 2.14 -4.47
CA LYS A 94 -10.55 3.44 -4.99
C LYS A 94 -9.56 4.59 -4.77
N ILE A 95 -8.55 4.39 -3.91
CA ILE A 95 -7.61 5.46 -3.50
C ILE A 95 -6.25 5.35 -4.18
N PHE A 96 -5.98 4.27 -4.93
CA PHE A 96 -4.73 4.11 -5.66
C PHE A 96 -4.92 3.18 -6.87
N GLU A 97 -4.12 3.41 -7.90
CA GLU A 97 -4.02 2.57 -9.09
C GLU A 97 -2.54 2.27 -9.36
N GLU A 98 -2.20 1.01 -9.61
CA GLU A 98 -0.83 0.61 -9.95
C GLU A 98 -0.63 0.73 -11.46
N VAL A 99 -0.07 1.86 -11.91
CA VAL A 99 0.32 2.04 -13.31
C VAL A 99 1.68 1.41 -13.53
N ARG A 100 1.74 0.36 -14.34
CA ARG A 100 3.00 -0.24 -14.81
C ARG A 100 3.33 0.32 -16.17
N TYR A 101 4.31 1.21 -16.22
CA TYR A 101 4.91 1.60 -17.50
C TYR A 101 5.68 0.41 -18.03
N LYS A 102 5.39 0.00 -19.27
CA LYS A 102 6.25 -0.93 -19.98
C LYS A 102 7.55 -0.18 -20.27
N ASP A 103 8.67 -0.70 -19.78
CA ASP A 103 9.98 -0.32 -20.30
C ASP A 103 9.94 -0.47 -21.83
N GLU A 104 10.63 0.40 -22.56
CA GLU A 104 10.45 0.83 -23.97
C GLU A 104 10.43 -0.27 -25.07
N ALA A 105 10.19 -1.54 -24.75
CA ALA A 105 10.15 -2.69 -25.65
C ALA A 105 8.74 -3.34 -25.79
N GLY A 106 7.64 -2.58 -25.65
CA GLY A 106 6.31 -3.21 -25.75
C GLY A 106 5.10 -2.29 -25.87
N MET A 107 5.26 -1.09 -26.43
CA MET A 107 4.14 -0.24 -26.82
C MET A 107 3.41 -0.85 -28.02
N GLN A 108 2.50 -1.80 -27.75
CA GLN A 108 1.38 -2.06 -28.64
C GLN A 108 0.14 -1.46 -27.98
N PRO A 109 -0.44 -0.38 -28.55
CA PRO A 109 -1.80 0.00 -28.21
C PRO A 109 -2.71 -1.06 -28.82
N GLU A 110 -3.35 -1.88 -27.98
CA GLU A 110 -4.47 -2.71 -28.44
C GLU A 110 -5.70 -1.80 -28.54
N GLU A 111 -5.73 -0.94 -29.56
CA GLU A 111 -6.95 -0.30 -30.05
C GLU A 111 -7.43 -1.11 -31.25
N ALA A 112 -8.09 -2.24 -31.00
CA ALA A 112 -8.72 -3.03 -32.04
C ALA A 112 -9.97 -3.75 -31.51
N ASP A 113 -10.93 -3.02 -30.96
CA ASP A 113 -12.29 -3.56 -30.82
C ASP A 113 -13.40 -2.50 -31.00
N ILE A 114 -13.15 -1.53 -31.88
CA ILE A 114 -14.23 -0.69 -32.42
C ILE A 114 -14.17 -0.69 -33.94
N LEU A 115 -15.13 -1.42 -34.54
CA LEU A 115 -15.54 -1.40 -35.95
C LEU A 115 -14.73 -2.29 -36.91
N GLY A 116 -15.31 -3.46 -37.27
CA GLY A 116 -14.98 -4.08 -38.56
C GLY A 116 -15.32 -5.56 -38.70
N ALA A 117 -16.39 -5.85 -39.43
CA ALA A 117 -16.76 -7.18 -39.91
C ALA A 117 -15.67 -7.85 -40.79
N HIS A 118 -15.67 -9.19 -40.74
CA HIS A 118 -15.03 -10.23 -41.61
C HIS A 118 -14.88 -9.94 -43.12
N PRO A 119 -14.27 -10.83 -43.97
CA PRO A 119 -13.44 -12.03 -43.73
C PRO A 119 -12.15 -12.12 -44.61
N GLY A 120 -11.27 -13.08 -44.31
CA GLY A 120 -10.54 -13.82 -45.36
C GLY A 120 -9.03 -13.94 -45.20
N GLY A 121 -8.53 -15.16 -45.40
CA GLY A 121 -7.18 -15.34 -45.96
C GLY A 121 -6.20 -16.24 -45.21
N ARG A 122 -6.45 -17.55 -45.29
CA ARG A 122 -5.46 -18.56 -45.72
C ARG A 122 -4.12 -18.69 -44.95
N GLY A 123 -4.01 -19.82 -44.25
CA GLY A 123 -3.00 -20.83 -44.58
C GLY A 123 -1.75 -20.87 -43.71
N GLY A 124 -1.42 -22.06 -43.22
CA GLY A 124 -0.10 -22.36 -42.67
C GLY A 124 -0.11 -23.46 -41.60
N ALA A 125 -0.21 -24.71 -42.04
CA ALA A 125 -0.02 -25.90 -41.21
C ALA A 125 1.47 -26.17 -40.92
N GLY A 126 1.73 -26.90 -39.84
CA GLY A 126 3.04 -27.49 -39.46
C GLY A 126 3.21 -27.45 -37.94
N ALA A 127 2.74 -28.42 -37.14
CA ALA A 127 3.11 -29.83 -37.08
C ALA A 127 4.63 -30.04 -36.97
N GLY A 128 5.07 -30.47 -35.78
CA GLY A 128 6.46 -30.78 -35.44
C GLY A 128 6.61 -31.14 -33.97
N THR A 129 5.96 -32.24 -33.57
CA THR A 129 6.33 -33.02 -32.39
C THR A 129 7.70 -33.66 -32.62
N ASP A 130 8.47 -33.86 -31.55
CA ASP A 130 9.35 -35.01 -31.24
C ASP A 130 10.31 -34.57 -30.12
N ALA A 131 10.35 -35.14 -28.91
CA ALA A 131 10.55 -36.52 -28.44
C ALA A 131 11.93 -36.65 -27.76
N ALA A 132 11.93 -36.99 -26.46
CA ALA A 132 12.92 -37.81 -25.73
C ALA A 132 12.48 -37.84 -24.24
N ALA A 133 11.97 -38.96 -23.70
CA ALA A 133 12.74 -40.06 -23.09
C ALA A 133 13.70 -39.57 -21.99
N GLY A 134 13.74 -40.04 -20.74
CA GLY A 134 13.08 -41.14 -20.04
C GLY A 134 13.84 -41.38 -18.71
N THR A 135 13.08 -41.67 -17.66
CA THR A 135 13.40 -42.49 -16.47
C THR A 135 14.42 -41.99 -15.41
N PRO A 136 14.09 -42.11 -14.10
CA PRO A 136 14.95 -41.67 -12.98
C PRO A 136 15.92 -42.77 -12.53
N ASP A 137 17.08 -42.35 -12.01
CA ASP A 137 18.04 -43.23 -11.34
C ASP A 137 18.20 -42.86 -9.86
N ALA A 138 18.23 -43.90 -9.01
CA ALA A 138 18.31 -43.84 -7.56
C ALA A 138 19.59 -44.56 -7.10
N THR A 139 20.38 -43.94 -6.21
CA THR A 139 21.40 -44.59 -5.34
C THR A 139 21.76 -43.57 -4.23
N GLN A 140 21.27 -43.71 -2.98
CA GLN A 140 21.80 -44.42 -1.79
C GLN A 140 23.05 -43.81 -1.11
N GLY A 141 22.98 -43.76 0.24
CA GLY A 141 24.10 -43.66 1.20
C GLY A 141 24.50 -42.23 1.57
N GLY A 142 24.65 -41.79 2.83
CA GLY A 142 24.99 -42.49 4.06
C GLY A 142 26.28 -41.88 4.65
N ASP A 143 26.27 -41.58 5.95
CA ASP A 143 27.43 -41.37 6.85
C ASP A 143 28.04 -39.97 7.10
N LYS A 144 27.68 -39.44 8.29
CA LYS A 144 28.52 -39.13 9.46
C LYS A 144 29.82 -38.29 9.34
N GLN A 145 29.82 -37.26 10.20
CA GLN A 145 30.90 -36.77 11.09
C GLN A 145 32.15 -36.11 10.49
N ALA A 146 32.32 -34.82 10.81
CA ALA A 146 33.47 -34.29 11.57
C ALA A 146 33.05 -32.99 12.27
#